data_AF-A0A542UJ14-F1
#
_entry.id   AF-A0A542UJ14-F1
#
_cell.length_a   1.000
_cell.length_b   1.000
_cell.length_c   1.000
_cell.angle_alpha   90.00
_cell.angle_beta   90.00
_cell.angle_gamma   90.00
#
_symmetry.space_group_name_H-M   'P 1'
#
loop_
_entity.id
_entity.type
_entity.pdbx_description
1 polymer ?
#
loop_
_entity_poly.entity_id
_entity_poly.type
_entity_poly.pdbx_seq_one_letter_code
_entity_poly.pdbx_strand_id
1 'polypeptide(L)'
;MSQRLVDGRRIKVARIKAGLLQSQVGKALGVSDSAEANWENGKKRPDAELLPALAEVLGKPLDVLFPREGLPDLADLRADAGIYQKDTGQIIGTKSHAPVSRAERGIRRLDPKYVPPLAAAYGVSVDSLLAAQERSFGRDVPEPGQVPTSLAGKIAFLMEHLYPGAQVAPTADEIARGINEWAGAAVVSEEEVKAILSGAQPTAKPIVYHGLADFFGVEPLFFEPQHEVARHIYEGLRLLALAREGKVTRAVVHGAGEGGLPADVLAFVNEVVVELQDRGLPAAGDEGQ
;
A
#
# COMPACT_ATOMS: atom_id res chain seq x y z
N MET A 1 14.94 -10.21 8.08
CA MET A 1 14.45 -11.32 7.22
C MET A 1 13.25 -10.76 6.48
N SER A 2 13.10 -11.04 5.20
CA SER A 2 11.99 -10.49 4.42
C SER A 2 10.63 -10.87 5.03
N GLN A 3 9.68 -9.94 5.01
CA GLN A 3 8.33 -10.09 5.56
C GLN A 3 7.36 -10.82 4.60
N ARG A 4 7.85 -11.31 3.45
CA ARG A 4 7.01 -12.07 2.50
C ARG A 4 6.64 -13.44 3.06
N LEU A 5 5.35 -13.76 2.95
CA LEU A 5 4.78 -15.05 3.30
C LEU A 5 5.03 -16.05 2.18
N VAL A 6 5.81 -17.09 2.49
CA VAL A 6 6.10 -18.18 1.55
C VAL A 6 5.33 -19.43 1.93
N ASP A 7 4.47 -19.89 1.02
CA ASP A 7 3.76 -21.16 1.13
C ASP A 7 4.13 -22.09 -0.04
N GLY A 8 4.78 -23.21 0.29
CA GLY A 8 5.16 -24.25 -0.66
C GLY A 8 4.00 -24.82 -1.47
N ARG A 9 2.80 -24.87 -0.90
CA ARG A 9 1.61 -25.36 -1.61
C ARG A 9 1.21 -24.41 -2.73
N ARG A 10 1.31 -23.09 -2.50
CA ARG A 10 1.03 -22.06 -3.52
C ARG A 10 2.03 -22.12 -4.65
N ILE A 11 3.32 -22.30 -4.35
CA ILE A 11 4.38 -22.52 -5.36
C ILE A 11 4.01 -23.73 -6.23
N LYS A 12 3.69 -24.88 -5.59
CA LYS A 12 3.32 -26.11 -6.30
C LYS A 12 2.11 -25.94 -7.20
N VAL A 13 1.05 -25.31 -6.70
CA VAL A 13 -0.17 -25.04 -7.48
C VAL A 13 0.13 -24.11 -8.65
N ALA A 14 0.92 -23.05 -8.44
CA ALA A 14 1.32 -22.13 -9.50
C ALA A 14 2.14 -22.85 -10.58
N ARG A 15 3.11 -23.69 -10.20
CA ARG A 15 3.90 -24.50 -11.13
C ARG A 15 3.05 -25.45 -11.96
N ILE A 16 2.13 -26.19 -11.33
CA ILE A 16 1.23 -27.10 -12.05
C ILE A 16 0.35 -26.33 -13.04
N LYS A 17 -0.18 -25.16 -12.64
CA LYS A 17 -0.96 -24.29 -13.54
C LYS A 17 -0.13 -23.74 -14.70
N ALA A 18 1.16 -23.50 -14.49
CA ALA A 18 2.09 -23.10 -15.54
C ALA A 18 2.53 -24.27 -16.44
N GLY A 19 2.14 -25.52 -16.12
CA GLY A 19 2.53 -26.70 -16.89
C GLY A 19 4.01 -27.07 -16.78
N LEU A 20 4.71 -26.58 -15.76
CA LEU A 20 6.15 -26.74 -15.60
C LEU A 20 6.49 -27.95 -14.71
N LEU A 21 7.60 -28.62 -15.01
CA LEU A 21 8.24 -29.61 -14.13
C LEU A 21 9.10 -28.91 -13.08
N GLN A 22 9.31 -29.56 -11.92
CA GLN A 22 10.20 -29.04 -10.88
C GLN A 22 11.63 -28.80 -11.42
N SER A 23 12.10 -29.67 -12.31
CA SER A 23 13.42 -29.55 -12.95
C SER A 23 13.52 -28.37 -13.91
N GLN A 24 12.41 -27.99 -14.56
CA GLN A 24 12.38 -26.82 -15.43
C GLN A 24 12.46 -25.53 -14.61
N VAL A 25 11.76 -25.47 -13.47
CA VAL A 25 11.86 -24.34 -12.53
C VAL A 25 13.26 -24.26 -11.94
N GLY A 26 13.82 -25.39 -11.48
CA GLY A 26 15.19 -25.46 -10.96
C GLY A 26 16.21 -24.95 -11.96
N LYS A 27 16.14 -25.43 -13.22
CA LYS A 27 17.01 -24.97 -14.31
C LYS A 27 16.86 -23.47 -14.60
N ALA A 28 15.63 -22.95 -14.61
CA ALA A 28 15.37 -21.54 -14.88
C ALA A 28 15.96 -20.62 -13.79
N LEU A 29 15.93 -21.07 -12.54
CA LEU A 29 16.43 -20.33 -11.37
C LEU A 29 17.90 -20.62 -11.02
N GLY A 30 18.55 -21.56 -11.72
CA GLY A 30 19.91 -22.01 -11.39
C GLY A 30 20.01 -22.75 -10.06
N VAL A 31 18.92 -23.35 -9.58
CA VAL A 31 18.87 -24.16 -8.35
C VAL A 31 18.67 -25.64 -8.67
N SER A 32 18.95 -26.53 -7.71
CA SER A 32 18.72 -27.95 -7.90
C SER A 32 17.23 -28.29 -7.88
N ASP A 33 16.82 -29.31 -8.64
CA ASP A 33 15.45 -29.84 -8.64
C ASP A 33 14.98 -30.20 -7.21
N SER A 34 15.90 -30.67 -6.39
CA SER A 34 15.67 -30.99 -4.98
C SER A 34 15.37 -29.75 -4.12
N ALA A 35 15.86 -28.56 -4.49
CA ALA A 35 15.55 -27.31 -3.80
C ALA A 35 14.07 -26.96 -3.99
N GLU A 36 13.59 -26.95 -5.25
CA GLU A 36 12.19 -26.73 -5.60
C GLU A 36 11.27 -27.71 -4.86
N ALA A 37 11.60 -29.01 -4.91
CA ALA A 37 10.84 -30.03 -4.20
C ALA A 37 10.82 -29.80 -2.67
N ASN A 38 11.92 -29.32 -2.08
CA ASN A 38 11.95 -29.00 -0.65
C ASN A 38 11.09 -27.78 -0.30
N TRP A 39 11.01 -26.79 -1.19
CA TRP A 39 10.15 -25.62 -1.02
C TRP A 39 8.68 -26.00 -1.10
N GLU A 40 8.28 -26.76 -2.13
CA GLU A 40 6.89 -27.19 -2.31
C GLU A 40 6.37 -28.04 -1.14
N ASN A 41 7.25 -28.83 -0.53
CA ASN A 41 6.92 -29.68 0.62
C ASN A 41 7.09 -28.97 1.96
N GLY A 42 7.44 -27.67 1.97
CA GLY A 42 7.61 -26.88 3.19
C GLY A 42 8.83 -27.26 4.04
N LYS A 43 9.76 -28.06 3.52
CA LYS A 43 10.98 -28.49 4.24
C LYS A 43 12.02 -27.37 4.33
N LYS A 44 12.05 -26.50 3.33
CA LYS A 44 12.90 -25.30 3.28
C LYS A 44 12.12 -24.14 2.68
N ARG A 45 12.59 -22.92 2.90
CA ARG A 45 12.11 -21.73 2.20
C ARG A 45 13.10 -21.34 1.10
N PRO A 46 12.64 -20.80 -0.04
CA PRO A 46 13.50 -20.09 -0.97
C PRO A 46 14.10 -18.86 -0.28
N ASP A 47 15.30 -18.45 -0.72
CA ASP A 47 15.88 -17.17 -0.32
C ASP A 47 14.98 -16.03 -0.82
N ALA A 48 14.89 -14.95 -0.06
CA ALA A 48 13.96 -13.86 -0.35
C ALA A 48 14.23 -13.23 -1.73
N GLU A 49 15.52 -13.14 -2.09
CA GLU A 49 16.02 -12.61 -3.35
C GLU A 49 15.68 -13.49 -4.56
N LEU A 50 15.33 -14.77 -4.35
CA LEU A 50 14.88 -15.67 -5.43
C LEU A 50 13.39 -15.56 -5.70
N LEU A 51 12.61 -14.95 -4.80
CA LEU A 51 11.16 -14.87 -4.93
C LEU A 51 10.68 -14.12 -6.19
N PRO A 52 11.29 -12.98 -6.60
CA PRO A 52 10.90 -12.29 -7.83
C PRO A 52 11.09 -13.17 -9.07
N ALA A 53 12.29 -13.78 -9.20
CA ALA A 53 12.60 -14.66 -10.33
C ALA A 53 11.69 -15.91 -10.35
N LEU A 54 11.39 -16.49 -9.18
CA LEU A 54 10.46 -17.61 -9.07
C LEU A 54 9.03 -17.20 -9.48
N ALA A 55 8.58 -16.00 -9.10
CA ALA A 55 7.27 -15.49 -9.52
C ALA A 55 7.19 -15.28 -11.04
N GLU A 56 8.25 -14.75 -11.65
CA GLU A 56 8.36 -14.58 -13.11
C GLU A 56 8.31 -15.93 -13.85
N VAL A 57 9.11 -16.91 -13.43
CA VAL A 57 9.13 -18.26 -14.02
C VAL A 57 7.75 -18.93 -13.95
N LEU A 58 7.03 -18.71 -12.85
CA LEU A 58 5.70 -19.26 -12.62
C LEU A 58 4.57 -18.42 -13.25
N GLY A 59 4.90 -17.29 -13.89
CA GLY A 59 3.94 -16.40 -14.56
C GLY A 59 2.92 -15.80 -13.60
N LYS A 60 3.34 -15.44 -12.38
CA LYS A 60 2.48 -14.81 -11.37
C LYS A 60 3.09 -13.50 -10.87
N PRO A 61 2.26 -12.48 -10.58
CA PRO A 61 2.75 -11.30 -9.89
C PRO A 61 3.36 -11.67 -8.54
N LEU A 62 4.47 -11.02 -8.19
CA LEU A 62 5.23 -11.27 -6.97
C LEU A 62 4.34 -11.18 -5.71
N ASP A 63 3.55 -10.12 -5.57
CA ASP A 63 2.65 -9.93 -4.41
C ASP A 63 1.48 -10.91 -4.38
N VAL A 64 1.10 -11.46 -5.54
CA VAL A 64 0.04 -12.48 -5.63
C VAL A 64 0.57 -13.85 -5.25
N LEU A 65 1.84 -14.17 -5.51
CA LEU A 65 2.41 -15.46 -5.14
C LEU A 65 2.98 -15.45 -3.72
N PHE A 66 3.63 -14.35 -3.33
CA PHE A 66 4.34 -14.16 -2.08
C PHE A 66 3.86 -12.87 -1.39
N PRO A 67 2.61 -12.83 -0.90
CA PRO A 67 2.08 -11.63 -0.25
C PRO A 67 2.90 -11.30 0.99
N ARG A 68 2.93 -10.03 1.36
CA ARG A 68 3.60 -9.53 2.55
C ARG A 68 2.58 -8.91 3.50
N GLU A 69 2.89 -8.99 4.79
CA GLU A 69 2.20 -8.23 5.83
C GLU A 69 2.91 -6.88 6.02
N GLY A 70 2.18 -5.78 5.78
CA GLY A 70 2.72 -4.42 5.96
C GLY A 70 3.51 -3.88 4.75
N LEU A 71 4.13 -2.72 4.96
CA LEU A 71 4.93 -2.02 3.95
C LEU A 71 6.39 -2.53 3.96
N PRO A 72 7.09 -2.49 2.82
CA PRO A 72 8.44 -3.05 2.72
C PRO A 72 9.48 -2.24 3.52
N ASP A 73 10.42 -2.93 4.15
CA ASP A 73 11.64 -2.33 4.71
C ASP A 73 12.81 -2.33 3.69
N LEU A 74 14.01 -1.89 4.09
CA LEU A 74 15.16 -1.89 3.17
C LEU A 74 15.56 -3.28 2.66
N ALA A 75 15.47 -4.31 3.51
CA ALA A 75 15.84 -5.67 3.13
C ALA A 75 14.82 -6.26 2.15
N ASP A 76 13.55 -5.92 2.36
CA ASP A 76 12.44 -6.25 1.48
C ASP A 76 12.58 -5.61 0.11
N LEU A 77 12.82 -4.30 0.03
CA LEU A 77 13.01 -3.62 -1.26
C LEU A 77 14.17 -4.23 -2.05
N ARG A 78 15.27 -4.54 -1.35
CA ARG A 78 16.42 -5.21 -1.95
C ARG A 78 16.07 -6.60 -2.47
N ALA A 79 15.34 -7.39 -1.69
CA ALA A 79 14.95 -8.75 -2.06
C ALA A 79 13.96 -8.76 -3.22
N ASP A 80 13.04 -7.80 -3.27
CA ASP A 80 12.08 -7.62 -4.37
C ASP A 80 12.77 -7.25 -5.69
N ALA A 81 13.90 -6.56 -5.61
CA ALA A 81 14.78 -6.29 -6.76
C ALA A 81 15.67 -7.50 -7.14
N GLY A 82 15.57 -8.62 -6.42
CA GLY A 82 16.38 -9.83 -6.66
C GLY A 82 17.86 -9.67 -6.31
N ILE A 83 18.22 -8.66 -5.51
CA ILE A 83 19.61 -8.33 -5.21
C ILE A 83 20.06 -9.02 -3.92
N TYR A 84 21.10 -9.85 -3.98
CA TYR A 84 21.69 -10.42 -2.76
C TYR A 84 22.40 -9.37 -1.93
N GLN A 85 22.28 -9.47 -0.60
CA GLN A 85 22.88 -8.51 0.33
C GLN A 85 24.37 -8.32 0.06
N LYS A 86 25.09 -9.41 -0.23
CA LYS A 86 26.54 -9.41 -0.56
C LYS A 86 26.91 -8.54 -1.77
N ASP A 87 26.01 -8.36 -2.72
CA ASP A 87 26.26 -7.67 -3.99
C ASP A 87 26.02 -6.15 -3.90
N THR A 88 25.35 -5.70 -2.83
CA THR A 88 25.07 -4.27 -2.60
C THR A 88 26.32 -3.40 -2.52
N GLY A 89 27.48 -3.97 -2.15
CA GLY A 89 28.76 -3.26 -2.15
C GLY A 89 29.11 -2.70 -3.53
N GLN A 90 28.84 -3.46 -4.60
CA GLN A 90 29.09 -3.03 -5.98
C GLN A 90 28.20 -1.85 -6.37
N ILE A 91 26.95 -1.84 -5.92
CA ILE A 91 25.96 -0.78 -6.18
C ILE A 91 26.40 0.54 -5.54
N ILE A 92 26.87 0.50 -4.28
CA ILE A 92 27.27 1.70 -3.54
C ILE A 92 28.74 2.09 -3.76
N GLY A 93 29.45 1.41 -4.64
CA GLY A 93 30.86 1.68 -4.93
C GLY A 93 31.82 1.38 -3.77
N THR A 94 31.49 0.41 -2.90
CA THR A 94 32.35 0.02 -1.78
C THR A 94 32.72 -1.47 -1.85
N LYS A 95 33.83 -1.85 -1.20
CA LYS A 95 34.29 -3.24 -1.15
C LYS A 95 33.41 -4.15 -0.27
N SER A 96 32.44 -3.59 0.47
CA SER A 96 31.68 -4.32 1.48
C SER A 96 30.21 -3.90 1.49
N HIS A 97 29.31 -4.88 1.55
CA HIS A 97 27.88 -4.67 1.77
C HIS A 97 27.52 -4.18 3.19
N ALA A 98 28.51 -4.06 4.08
CA ALA A 98 28.27 -3.76 5.49
C ALA A 98 27.51 -2.44 5.77
N PRO A 99 27.61 -1.37 4.97
CA PRO A 99 26.76 -0.18 5.16
C PRO A 99 25.27 -0.52 5.02
N VAL A 100 24.89 -1.27 3.98
CA VAL A 100 23.50 -1.64 3.72
C VAL A 100 23.02 -2.64 4.77
N SER A 101 23.81 -3.67 5.08
CA SER A 101 23.48 -4.66 6.12
C SER A 101 23.29 -4.04 7.53
N ARG A 102 23.99 -2.95 7.84
CA ARG A 102 23.77 -2.21 9.11
C ARG A 102 22.52 -1.35 9.07
N ALA A 103 22.17 -0.80 7.91
CA ALA A 103 20.94 -0.03 7.73
C ALA A 103 19.69 -0.92 7.79
N GLU A 104 19.71 -2.07 7.12
CA GLU A 104 18.63 -3.06 7.13
C GLU A 104 18.32 -3.59 8.54
N ARG A 105 19.31 -3.58 9.44
CA ARG A 105 19.16 -4.01 10.84
C ARG A 105 18.82 -2.86 11.80
N GLY A 106 18.61 -1.65 11.29
CA GLY A 106 18.35 -0.47 12.13
C GLY A 106 19.54 -0.02 12.98
N ILE A 107 20.77 -0.49 12.68
CA ILE A 107 21.97 -0.19 13.48
C ILE A 107 22.56 1.17 13.08
N ARG A 108 22.65 1.43 11.76
CA ARG A 108 23.24 2.66 11.24
C ARG A 108 22.59 3.07 9.93
N ARG A 109 22.17 4.33 9.84
CA ARG A 109 21.54 4.90 8.65
C ARG A 109 22.48 4.87 7.45
N LEU A 110 21.91 4.78 6.26
CA LEU A 110 22.63 4.94 5.01
C LEU A 110 23.22 6.34 4.94
N ASP A 111 24.45 6.42 4.44
CA ASP A 111 25.04 7.70 4.05
C ASP A 111 24.25 8.26 2.85
N PRO A 112 23.90 9.55 2.82
CA PRO A 112 23.12 10.14 1.72
C PRO A 112 23.68 9.85 0.32
N LYS A 113 25.00 9.67 0.18
CA LYS A 113 25.62 9.33 -1.12
C LYS A 113 25.24 7.94 -1.64
N TYR A 114 24.85 7.02 -0.76
CA TYR A 114 24.45 5.65 -1.13
C TYR A 114 22.97 5.56 -1.52
N VAL A 115 22.17 6.56 -1.14
CA VAL A 115 20.71 6.52 -1.32
C VAL A 115 20.31 6.54 -2.81
N PRO A 116 20.80 7.46 -3.66
CA PRO A 116 20.45 7.45 -5.08
C PRO A 116 20.80 6.16 -5.84
N PRO A 117 22.03 5.59 -5.74
CA PRO A 117 22.34 4.37 -6.48
C PRO A 117 21.54 3.16 -5.98
N LEU A 118 21.23 3.08 -4.67
CA LEU A 118 20.38 2.02 -4.14
C LEU A 118 18.93 2.16 -4.61
N ALA A 119 18.38 3.38 -4.59
CA ALA A 119 17.01 3.63 -5.05
C ALA A 119 16.85 3.23 -6.53
N ALA A 120 17.80 3.65 -7.36
CA ALA A 120 17.84 3.28 -8.78
C ALA A 120 17.97 1.76 -8.98
N ALA A 121 18.85 1.09 -8.24
CA ALA A 121 19.04 -0.36 -8.34
C ALA A 121 17.82 -1.14 -7.85
N TYR A 122 17.07 -0.62 -6.88
CA TYR A 122 15.88 -1.25 -6.32
C TYR A 122 14.61 -0.92 -7.13
N GLY A 123 14.70 -0.02 -8.11
CA GLY A 123 13.55 0.39 -8.92
C GLY A 123 12.52 1.23 -8.16
N VAL A 124 12.93 1.93 -7.10
CA VAL A 124 12.05 2.77 -6.26
C VAL A 124 12.49 4.23 -6.24
N SER A 125 11.61 5.11 -5.77
CA SER A 125 11.96 6.51 -5.51
C SER A 125 12.93 6.63 -4.33
N VAL A 126 13.70 7.73 -4.29
CA VAL A 126 14.55 8.06 -3.14
C VAL A 126 13.73 8.16 -1.86
N ASP A 127 12.54 8.75 -1.94
CA ASP A 127 11.65 8.90 -0.80
C ASP A 127 11.18 7.53 -0.29
N SER A 128 10.74 6.64 -1.17
CA SER A 128 10.32 5.27 -0.80
C SER A 128 11.46 4.50 -0.13
N LEU A 129 12.69 4.65 -0.62
CA LEU A 129 13.84 4.03 0.03
C LEU A 129 14.08 4.60 1.43
N LEU A 130 13.95 5.92 1.61
CA LEU A 130 14.10 6.55 2.93
C LEU A 130 12.97 6.16 3.89
N ALA A 131 11.74 6.05 3.41
CA ALA A 131 10.62 5.54 4.21
C ALA A 131 10.84 4.08 4.63
N ALA A 132 11.30 3.23 3.71
CA ALA A 132 11.68 1.85 4.01
C ALA A 132 12.86 1.77 4.99
N GLN A 133 13.79 2.72 4.94
CA GLN A 133 14.83 2.87 5.97
C GLN A 133 14.20 3.15 7.33
N GLU A 134 13.27 4.09 7.47
CA GLU A 134 12.61 4.33 8.76
C GLU A 134 11.94 3.06 9.31
N ARG A 135 11.32 2.24 8.44
CA ARG A 135 10.73 0.95 8.83
C ARG A 135 11.77 -0.05 9.33
N SER A 136 12.96 -0.12 8.73
CA SER A 136 14.08 -0.91 9.26
C SER A 136 14.55 -0.45 10.65
N PHE A 137 14.25 0.80 11.04
CA PHE A 137 14.51 1.34 12.38
C PHE A 137 13.31 1.19 13.33
N GLY A 138 12.28 0.42 12.94
CA GLY A 138 11.07 0.18 13.73
C GLY A 138 10.10 1.36 13.76
N ARG A 139 10.28 2.35 12.87
CA ARG A 139 9.35 3.46 12.74
C ARG A 139 8.35 3.14 11.65
N ASP A 140 7.09 3.23 12.02
CA ASP A 140 6.03 3.05 11.07
C ASP A 140 5.85 4.33 10.22
N VAL A 141 6.43 4.33 9.02
CA VAL A 141 6.34 5.43 8.04
C VAL A 141 5.56 4.95 6.82
N PRO A 142 4.54 5.71 6.34
CA PRO A 142 3.79 5.34 5.14
C PRO A 142 4.65 5.34 3.86
N GLU A 143 4.18 4.69 2.78
CA GLU A 143 4.86 4.78 1.48
C GLU A 143 4.67 6.18 0.87
N PRO A 144 5.76 6.84 0.47
CA PRO A 144 5.70 8.14 -0.22
C PRO A 144 4.92 8.03 -1.52
N GLY A 145 3.98 8.94 -1.71
CA GLY A 145 3.08 8.94 -2.87
C GLY A 145 1.83 8.06 -2.72
N GLN A 146 1.71 7.23 -1.68
CA GLN A 146 0.44 6.58 -1.32
C GLN A 146 -0.40 7.45 -0.38
N VAL A 147 0.24 8.21 0.52
CA VAL A 147 -0.48 9.16 1.37
C VAL A 147 -0.57 10.50 0.64
N PRO A 148 -1.78 10.98 0.34
CA PRO A 148 -1.93 12.24 -0.32
C PRO A 148 -1.58 13.37 0.64
N THR A 149 -0.56 14.15 0.29
CA THR A 149 -0.10 15.30 1.08
C THR A 149 -0.67 16.61 0.55
N SER A 150 -0.93 16.69 -0.75
CA SER A 150 -1.58 17.85 -1.37
C SER A 150 -3.09 17.82 -1.13
N LEU A 151 -3.71 19.00 -1.04
CA LEU A 151 -5.17 19.15 -0.96
C LEU A 151 -5.87 18.39 -2.10
N ALA A 152 -5.40 18.57 -3.32
CA ALA A 152 -5.89 17.88 -4.51
C ALA A 152 -5.79 16.35 -4.35
N GLY A 153 -4.64 15.85 -3.89
CA GLY A 153 -4.43 14.43 -3.66
C GLY A 153 -5.34 13.89 -2.56
N LYS A 154 -5.54 14.65 -1.47
CA LYS A 154 -6.39 14.26 -0.34
C LYS A 154 -7.84 14.11 -0.79
N ILE A 155 -8.32 15.03 -1.62
CA ILE A 155 -9.66 14.94 -2.23
C ILE A 155 -9.73 13.79 -3.23
N ALA A 156 -8.75 13.65 -4.13
CA ALA A 156 -8.71 12.56 -5.11
C ALA A 156 -8.73 11.18 -4.45
N PHE A 157 -8.00 11.02 -3.34
CA PHE A 157 -8.00 9.80 -2.54
C PHE A 157 -9.37 9.50 -1.95
N LEU A 158 -10.03 10.50 -1.36
CA LEU A 158 -11.40 10.33 -0.86
C LEU A 158 -12.37 9.97 -1.99
N MET A 159 -12.24 10.59 -3.17
CA MET A 159 -13.07 10.27 -4.32
C MET A 159 -12.87 8.82 -4.78
N GLU A 160 -11.63 8.34 -4.87
CA GLU A 160 -11.30 6.97 -5.29
C GLU A 160 -11.84 5.93 -4.30
N HIS A 161 -11.81 6.23 -2.99
CA HIS A 161 -12.15 5.27 -1.94
C HIS A 161 -13.62 5.36 -1.49
N LEU A 162 -14.26 6.53 -1.56
CA LEU A 162 -15.68 6.67 -1.23
C LEU A 162 -16.60 6.30 -2.40
N TYR A 163 -16.12 6.37 -3.64
CA TYR A 163 -16.88 6.09 -4.86
C TYR A 163 -16.18 5.06 -5.77
N PRO A 164 -16.00 3.81 -5.32
CA PRO A 164 -15.32 2.80 -6.09
C PRO A 164 -16.18 2.27 -7.26
N GLY A 165 -15.55 2.01 -8.41
CA GLY A 165 -16.16 1.27 -9.53
C GLY A 165 -17.17 2.09 -10.36
N ALA A 166 -18.43 1.63 -10.42
CA ALA A 166 -19.49 2.21 -11.26
C ALA A 166 -20.29 3.34 -10.57
N GLN A 167 -19.93 3.69 -9.32
CA GLN A 167 -20.50 4.87 -8.66
C GLN A 167 -19.96 6.13 -9.34
N VAL A 168 -20.87 7.06 -9.64
CA VAL A 168 -20.50 8.35 -10.23
C VAL A 168 -19.88 9.19 -9.13
N ALA A 169 -18.58 9.48 -9.26
CA ALA A 169 -17.91 10.40 -8.36
C ALA A 169 -18.54 11.79 -8.45
N PRO A 170 -18.65 12.52 -7.33
CA PRO A 170 -19.28 13.84 -7.32
C PRO A 170 -18.52 14.81 -8.22
N THR A 171 -19.28 15.57 -9.00
CA THR A 171 -18.77 16.60 -9.90
C THR A 171 -18.28 17.82 -9.12
N ALA A 172 -17.45 18.66 -9.76
CA ALA A 172 -16.96 19.89 -9.13
C ALA A 172 -18.10 20.85 -8.73
N ASP A 173 -19.21 20.86 -9.48
CA ASP A 173 -20.41 21.64 -9.15
C ASP A 173 -21.09 21.11 -7.89
N GLU A 174 -21.26 19.79 -7.77
CA GLU A 174 -21.87 19.17 -6.59
C GLU A 174 -21.04 19.42 -5.32
N ILE A 175 -19.71 19.33 -5.44
CA ILE A 175 -18.79 19.67 -4.35
C ILE A 175 -18.91 21.15 -3.98
N ALA A 176 -18.93 22.06 -4.96
CA ALA A 176 -19.06 23.50 -4.71
C ALA A 176 -20.40 23.84 -4.02
N ARG A 177 -21.51 23.23 -4.47
CA ARG A 177 -22.83 23.39 -3.85
C ARG A 177 -22.83 22.91 -2.40
N GLY A 178 -22.31 21.72 -2.12
CA GLY A 178 -22.23 21.19 -0.75
C GLY A 178 -21.42 22.08 0.20
N ILE A 179 -20.28 22.60 -0.26
CA ILE A 179 -19.46 23.53 0.54
C ILE A 179 -20.22 24.84 0.83
N ASN A 180 -20.92 25.39 -0.17
CA ASN A 180 -21.66 26.64 -0.04
C ASN A 180 -22.91 26.50 0.84
N GLU A 181 -23.60 25.35 0.76
CA GLU A 181 -24.73 25.01 1.64
C GLU A 181 -24.29 24.94 3.09
N TRP A 182 -23.19 24.24 3.38
CA TRP A 182 -22.60 24.17 4.71
C TRP A 182 -22.18 25.55 5.24
N ALA A 183 -21.55 26.36 4.39
CA ALA A 183 -21.11 27.70 4.75
C ALA A 183 -22.26 28.71 4.92
N GLY A 184 -23.48 28.37 4.47
CA GLY A 184 -24.62 29.28 4.42
C GLY A 184 -24.42 30.47 3.48
N ALA A 185 -23.41 30.43 2.60
CA ALA A 185 -23.02 31.51 1.70
C ALA A 185 -22.22 30.98 0.51
N ALA A 186 -22.20 31.74 -0.60
CA ALA A 186 -21.37 31.43 -1.76
C ALA A 186 -19.89 31.75 -1.47
N VAL A 187 -19.15 30.76 -0.97
CA VAL A 187 -17.75 30.86 -0.54
C VAL A 187 -16.75 30.28 -1.54
N VAL A 188 -17.21 29.40 -2.45
CA VAL A 188 -16.41 28.77 -3.50
C VAL A 188 -17.22 28.61 -4.80
N SER A 189 -16.54 28.72 -5.95
CA SER A 189 -17.13 28.48 -7.29
C SER A 189 -16.77 27.09 -7.86
N GLU A 190 -17.49 26.62 -8.87
CA GLU A 190 -17.16 25.37 -9.58
C GLU A 190 -15.73 25.42 -10.17
N GLU A 191 -15.33 26.57 -10.72
CA GLU A 191 -14.00 26.80 -11.28
C GLU A 191 -12.90 26.75 -10.21
N GLU A 192 -13.13 27.32 -9.03
CA GLU A 192 -12.21 27.17 -7.89
C GLU A 192 -12.10 25.71 -7.45
N VAL A 193 -13.21 24.97 -7.40
CA VAL A 193 -13.17 23.53 -7.09
C VAL A 193 -12.39 22.76 -8.15
N LYS A 194 -12.57 23.05 -9.46
CA LYS A 194 -11.77 22.45 -10.53
C LYS A 194 -10.28 22.79 -10.40
N ALA A 195 -9.95 24.01 -10.00
CA ALA A 195 -8.56 24.42 -9.75
C ALA A 195 -7.95 23.68 -8.55
N ILE A 196 -8.74 23.44 -7.49
CA ILE A 196 -8.33 22.64 -6.33
C ILE A 196 -8.13 21.17 -6.74
N LEU A 197 -9.09 20.56 -7.45
CA LEU A 197 -9.04 19.15 -7.88
C LEU A 197 -7.87 18.86 -8.83
N SER A 198 -7.56 19.79 -9.74
CA SER A 198 -6.43 19.68 -10.66
C SER A 198 -5.07 19.98 -10.01
N GLY A 199 -5.05 20.48 -8.78
CA GLY A 199 -3.85 20.93 -8.09
C GLY A 199 -3.30 22.28 -8.56
N ALA A 200 -3.99 22.98 -9.47
CA ALA A 200 -3.64 24.34 -9.89
C ALA A 200 -3.75 25.35 -8.73
N GLN A 201 -4.64 25.08 -7.77
CA GLN A 201 -4.78 25.83 -6.52
C GLN A 201 -4.45 24.92 -5.33
N PRO A 202 -3.23 25.02 -4.76
CA PRO A 202 -2.76 24.11 -3.72
C PRO A 202 -3.37 24.40 -2.34
N THR A 203 -4.01 25.55 -2.14
CA THR A 203 -4.58 25.99 -0.87
C THR A 203 -5.95 26.65 -1.03
N ALA A 204 -6.79 26.51 -0.02
CA ALA A 204 -8.10 27.14 0.06
C ALA A 204 -8.27 27.90 1.39
N LYS A 205 -9.35 28.68 1.50
CA LYS A 205 -9.73 29.36 2.75
C LYS A 205 -10.15 28.30 3.79
N PRO A 206 -9.96 28.53 5.10
CA PRO A 206 -10.36 27.57 6.15
C PRO A 206 -11.81 27.09 6.05
N ILE A 207 -12.73 28.00 5.72
CA ILE A 207 -14.16 27.71 5.52
C ILE A 207 -14.40 26.63 4.44
N VAL A 208 -13.54 26.57 3.42
CA VAL A 208 -13.60 25.58 2.34
C VAL A 208 -13.12 24.21 2.84
N TYR A 209 -12.10 24.15 3.70
CA TYR A 209 -11.66 22.87 4.30
C TYR A 209 -12.75 22.26 5.19
N HIS A 210 -13.44 23.09 5.97
CA HIS A 210 -14.56 22.62 6.79
C HIS A 210 -15.74 22.16 5.95
N GLY A 211 -16.10 22.89 4.88
CA GLY A 211 -17.14 22.44 3.95
C GLY A 211 -16.78 21.16 3.19
N LEU A 212 -15.51 20.98 2.80
CA LEU A 212 -15.01 19.73 2.22
C LEU A 212 -15.10 18.57 3.22
N ALA A 213 -14.73 18.81 4.48
CA ALA A 213 -14.83 17.85 5.57
C ALA A 213 -16.26 17.39 5.82
N ASP A 214 -17.20 18.32 5.88
CA ASP A 214 -18.63 18.01 6.01
C ASP A 214 -19.13 17.19 4.81
N PHE A 215 -18.82 17.63 3.59
CA PHE A 215 -19.23 16.98 2.35
C PHE A 215 -18.73 15.53 2.23
N PHE A 216 -17.47 15.27 2.58
CA PHE A 216 -16.86 13.94 2.53
C PHE A 216 -17.01 13.14 3.83
N GLY A 217 -17.58 13.73 4.89
CA GLY A 217 -17.74 13.09 6.20
C GLY A 217 -16.43 12.78 6.91
N VAL A 218 -15.43 13.67 6.78
CA VAL A 218 -14.11 13.55 7.43
C VAL A 218 -13.84 14.74 8.35
N GLU A 219 -12.81 14.66 9.20
CA GLU A 219 -12.44 15.77 10.08
C GLU A 219 -11.74 16.91 9.30
N PRO A 220 -12.03 18.19 9.56
CA PRO A 220 -11.41 19.34 8.85
C PRO A 220 -9.88 19.34 8.85
N LEU A 221 -9.26 18.85 9.94
CA LEU A 221 -7.82 18.68 10.08
C LEU A 221 -7.21 17.81 8.97
N PHE A 222 -7.99 16.89 8.39
CA PHE A 222 -7.55 16.05 7.28
C PHE A 222 -7.05 16.88 6.11
N PHE A 223 -7.72 17.99 5.77
CA PHE A 223 -7.38 18.83 4.61
C PHE A 223 -6.33 19.90 4.89
N GLU A 224 -5.85 20.03 6.12
CA GLU A 224 -4.86 21.06 6.45
C GLU A 224 -3.50 20.80 5.76
N PRO A 225 -2.82 21.85 5.26
CA PRO A 225 -1.54 21.69 4.55
C PRO A 225 -0.39 21.16 5.44
N GLN A 226 -0.42 21.45 6.74
CA GLN A 226 0.63 21.02 7.69
C GLN A 226 0.36 19.65 8.32
N HIS A 227 -0.84 19.09 8.12
CA HIS A 227 -1.20 17.82 8.72
C HIS A 227 -0.81 16.67 7.80
N GLU A 228 0.28 15.98 8.16
CA GLU A 228 0.56 14.65 7.64
C GLU A 228 -0.54 13.71 8.12
N VAL A 229 -1.24 13.07 7.18
CA VAL A 229 -2.30 12.11 7.50
C VAL A 229 -1.67 10.99 8.32
N ALA A 230 -2.14 10.79 9.55
CA ALA A 230 -1.69 9.67 10.36
C ALA A 230 -2.03 8.34 9.65
N ARG A 231 -1.06 7.43 9.57
CA ARG A 231 -1.18 6.13 8.89
C ARG A 231 -2.49 5.41 9.25
N HIS A 232 -2.89 5.44 10.52
CA HIS A 232 -4.11 4.78 11.00
C HIS A 232 -5.41 5.40 10.47
N ILE A 233 -5.43 6.72 10.22
CA ILE A 233 -6.60 7.40 9.65
C ILE A 233 -6.73 7.03 8.17
N TYR A 234 -5.61 7.04 7.44
CA TYR A 234 -5.54 6.60 6.05
C TYR A 234 -5.93 5.12 5.88
N GLU A 235 -5.34 4.22 6.69
CA GLU A 235 -5.65 2.79 6.66
C GLU A 235 -7.09 2.51 7.09
N GLY A 236 -7.61 3.24 8.09
CA GLY A 236 -8.99 3.13 8.55
C GLY A 236 -10.00 3.53 7.46
N LEU A 237 -9.78 4.68 6.80
CA LEU A 237 -10.62 5.14 5.69
C LEU A 237 -10.59 4.17 4.51
N ARG A 238 -9.40 3.68 4.15
CA ARG A 238 -9.23 2.67 3.09
C ARG A 238 -9.93 1.34 3.42
N LEU A 239 -9.86 0.89 4.67
CA LEU A 239 -10.53 -0.34 5.10
C LEU A 239 -12.05 -0.20 5.11
N LEU A 240 -12.57 0.95 5.54
CA LEU A 240 -14.00 1.26 5.48
C LEU A 240 -14.53 1.28 4.03
N ALA A 241 -13.76 1.88 3.11
CA ALA A 241 -14.05 1.85 1.69
C ALA A 241 -14.13 0.42 1.13
N LEU A 242 -13.09 -0.39 1.37
CA LEU A 242 -13.05 -1.78 0.93
C LEU A 242 -14.14 -2.65 1.58
N ALA A 243 -14.55 -2.34 2.81
CA ALA A 243 -15.62 -3.04 3.51
C ALA A 243 -16.98 -2.80 2.82
N ARG A 244 -17.25 -1.56 2.40
CA ARG A 244 -18.47 -1.21 1.63
C ARG A 244 -18.52 -1.88 0.26
N GLU A 245 -17.37 -2.17 -0.33
CA GLU A 245 -17.27 -2.92 -1.59
C GLU A 245 -17.45 -4.45 -1.43
N GLY A 246 -17.61 -4.95 -0.20
CA GLY A 246 -17.68 -6.39 0.07
C GLY A 246 -16.35 -7.12 -0.15
N LYS A 247 -15.23 -6.39 -0.27
CA LYS A 247 -13.90 -6.93 -0.56
C LYS A 247 -13.07 -7.22 0.72
N VAL A 248 -13.66 -7.05 1.91
CA VAL A 248 -12.99 -7.33 3.19
C VAL A 248 -13.25 -8.76 3.64
N THR A 249 -12.18 -9.55 3.78
CA THR A 249 -12.22 -10.86 4.45
C THR A 249 -11.88 -10.73 5.94
N ARG A 250 -12.53 -11.55 6.79
CA ARG A 250 -12.38 -11.61 8.26
C ARG A 250 -10.93 -11.66 8.78
N ALA A 251 -9.98 -12.10 7.94
CA ALA A 251 -8.55 -12.15 8.26
C ALA A 251 -7.86 -10.76 8.32
N VAL A 252 -8.36 -9.77 7.58
CA VAL A 252 -7.77 -8.40 7.52
C VAL A 252 -7.99 -7.65 8.83
N VAL A 253 -9.00 -8.03 9.61
CA VAL A 253 -9.46 -7.30 10.81
C VAL A 253 -8.74 -7.74 12.10
N HIS A 254 -7.90 -8.78 12.07
CA HIS A 254 -7.21 -9.31 13.27
C HIS A 254 -5.74 -8.88 13.43
N GLY A 255 -5.26 -7.90 12.65
CA GLY A 255 -3.89 -7.38 12.76
C GLY A 255 -3.69 -6.42 13.94
N ALA A 256 -3.94 -6.87 15.18
CA ALA A 256 -3.62 -6.12 16.39
C ALA A 256 -2.18 -6.46 16.86
N GLY A 257 -1.21 -5.69 16.38
CA GLY A 257 0.11 -5.54 17.00
C GLY A 257 0.32 -4.09 17.44
N GLU A 258 1.32 -3.80 18.27
CA GLU A 258 1.66 -2.42 18.69
C GLU A 258 2.00 -1.57 17.46
N GLY A 259 1.03 -0.77 16.99
CA GLY A 259 1.04 -0.10 15.68
C GLY A 259 -0.15 -0.46 14.76
N GLY A 260 -1.11 -1.27 15.23
CA GLY A 260 -2.39 -1.53 14.57
C GLY A 260 -3.38 -0.38 14.73
N LEU A 261 -4.45 -0.41 13.93
CA LEU A 261 -5.58 0.51 14.07
C LEU A 261 -6.01 0.61 15.54
N PRO A 262 -6.29 1.83 16.05
CA PRO A 262 -6.83 2.04 17.38
C PRO A 262 -8.03 1.10 17.66
N ALA A 263 -8.12 0.59 18.89
CA ALA A 263 -9.08 -0.48 19.23
C ALA A 263 -10.55 -0.07 18.99
N ASP A 264 -10.84 1.21 19.14
CA ASP A 264 -12.10 1.88 18.79
C ASP A 264 -12.38 1.87 17.28
N VAL A 265 -11.37 2.11 16.45
CA VAL A 265 -11.48 2.03 14.98
C VAL A 265 -11.68 0.58 14.52
N LEU A 266 -11.00 -0.39 15.14
CA LEU A 266 -11.22 -1.82 14.86
C LEU A 266 -12.61 -2.30 15.30
N ALA A 267 -13.11 -1.80 16.43
CA ALA A 267 -14.45 -2.09 16.90
C ALA A 267 -15.50 -1.52 15.93
N PHE A 268 -15.34 -0.28 15.50
CA PHE A 268 -16.22 0.37 14.53
C PHE A 268 -16.19 -0.33 13.16
N VAL A 269 -15.00 -0.70 12.66
CA VAL A 269 -14.88 -1.46 11.41
C VAL A 269 -15.54 -2.84 11.52
N ASN A 270 -15.36 -3.55 12.64
CA ASN A 270 -16.06 -4.82 12.87
C ASN A 270 -17.58 -4.62 12.94
N GLU A 271 -18.07 -3.59 13.63
CA GLU A 271 -19.48 -3.27 13.74
C GLU A 271 -20.11 -2.95 12.38
N VAL A 272 -19.44 -2.12 11.57
CA VAL A 272 -19.87 -1.78 10.21
C VAL A 272 -19.84 -3.00 9.29
N VAL A 273 -18.82 -3.86 9.39
CA VAL A 273 -18.74 -5.11 8.60
C VAL A 273 -19.86 -6.08 9.00
N VAL A 274 -20.18 -6.19 10.28
CA VAL A 274 -21.29 -7.00 10.79
C VAL A 274 -22.63 -6.42 10.33
N GLU A 275 -22.82 -5.11 10.42
CA GLU A 275 -24.06 -4.43 9.99
C GLU A 275 -24.29 -4.57 8.47
N LEU A 276 -23.23 -4.50 7.66
CA LEU A 276 -23.30 -4.72 6.21
C LEU A 276 -23.58 -6.18 5.84
N GLN A 277 -23.15 -7.14 6.66
CA GLN A 277 -23.45 -8.57 6.48
C GLN A 277 -24.88 -8.92 6.89
N ASP A 278 -25.38 -8.32 7.98
CA ASP A 278 -26.73 -8.57 8.51
C ASP A 278 -27.84 -7.91 7.67
N ARG A 279 -27.57 -6.78 7.02
CA ARG A 279 -28.58 -6.10 6.18
C ARG A 279 -28.77 -6.73 4.80
N GLY A 280 -27.86 -7.59 4.35
CA GLY A 280 -27.82 -8.06 2.97
C GLY A 280 -27.52 -6.90 2.01
N LEU A 281 -26.47 -7.01 1.20
CA LEU A 281 -26.19 -6.02 0.16
C LEU A 281 -27.46 -5.80 -0.68
N PRO A 282 -27.94 -4.57 -0.89
CA PRO A 282 -28.92 -4.32 -1.94
C PRO A 282 -28.25 -4.74 -3.24
N ALA A 283 -28.76 -5.81 -3.85
CA ALA A 283 -28.30 -6.26 -5.15
C ALA A 283 -28.49 -5.09 -6.13
N ALA A 284 -27.41 -4.64 -6.75
CA ALA A 284 -27.48 -3.76 -7.89
C ALA A 284 -28.19 -4.52 -9.01
N GLY A 285 -29.42 -4.09 -9.33
CA GLY A 285 -30.19 -4.54 -10.48
C GLY A 285 -31.43 -5.35 -10.12
N ASP A 286 -32.57 -4.67 -10.06
CA ASP A 286 -33.82 -5.22 -10.59
C ASP A 286 -34.56 -4.11 -11.33
N GLU A 287 -34.15 -3.89 -12.59
CA GLU A 287 -35.05 -3.33 -13.60
C GLU A 287 -35.99 -4.45 -14.04
N GLY A 288 -37.29 -4.27 -13.81
CA GLY A 288 -38.34 -4.88 -14.62
C GLY A 288 -39.34 -5.77 -13.88
N GLN A 289 -40.48 -5.20 -13.48
CA GLN A 289 -41.76 -5.30 -14.21
C GLN A 289 -42.83 -4.43 -13.57
#